data_AF-A0AA40HEB5-F1
#
_entry.id   AF-A0AA40HEB5-F1
#
_cell.length_a   1.000
_cell.length_b   1.000
_cell.length_c   1.000
_cell.angle_alpha   90.00
_cell.angle_beta   90.00
_cell.angle_gamma   90.00
#
_symmetry.space_group_name_H-M   'P 1'
#
loop_
_entity.id
_entity.type
_entity.pdbx_description
1 polymer ?
#
loop_
_entity_poly.entity_id
_entity_poly.type
_entity_poly.pdbx_seq_one_letter_code
_entity_poly.pdbx_strand_id
1 'polypeptide(L)'
;MQLPAPGPPETQKQYVPFRHYNGGVGRCVQAKRSTELLLNVLKNAERNAELQGRGAEFLVIEHIQVNKAPKMRGRAYRVHA
;
A
#
# COMPACT_ATOMS: atom_id res chain seq x y z
N MET A 1 -9.31 34.75 8.82
CA MET A 1 -8.17 33.85 8.51
C MET A 1 -8.73 32.44 8.31
N GLN A 2 -9.28 32.14 7.14
CA GLN A 2 -9.80 30.79 6.82
C GLN A 2 -8.64 29.93 6.33
N LEU A 3 -8.43 28.76 6.95
CA LEU A 3 -7.54 27.73 6.42
C LEU A 3 -8.10 27.24 5.07
N PRO A 4 -7.26 27.08 4.03
CA PRO A 4 -7.74 26.57 2.74
C PRO A 4 -8.19 25.12 2.90
N ALA A 5 -9.34 24.79 2.30
CA ALA A 5 -9.88 23.44 2.24
C ALA A 5 -8.84 22.47 1.65
N PRO A 6 -8.77 21.21 2.13
CA PRO A 6 -7.88 20.22 1.54
C PRO A 6 -8.30 20.01 0.09
N GLY A 7 -7.37 20.28 -0.83
CA GLY A 7 -7.55 20.00 -2.25
C GLY A 7 -7.84 18.52 -2.51
N PRO A 8 -8.33 18.17 -3.72
CA PRO A 8 -8.56 16.78 -4.11
C PRO A 8 -7.28 15.96 -3.93
N PRO A 9 -7.39 14.64 -3.66
CA PRO A 9 -6.25 13.79 -3.30
C PRO A 9 -5.16 13.96 -4.34
N GLU A 10 -4.01 14.37 -3.81
CA GLU A 10 -2.95 15.04 -4.51
C GLU A 10 -2.42 14.24 -5.70
N THR A 11 -1.97 14.99 -6.70
CA THR A 11 -1.19 14.55 -7.85
C THR A 11 -0.27 13.37 -7.50
N GLN A 12 -0.39 12.25 -8.21
CA GLN A 12 0.38 11.00 -8.05
C GLN A 12 1.89 11.22 -8.30
N LYS A 13 2.56 11.92 -7.40
CA LYS A 13 3.96 12.38 -7.51
C LYS A 13 4.95 11.43 -6.82
N GLN A 14 4.48 10.48 -6.04
CA GLN A 14 5.33 9.60 -5.23
C GLN A 14 5.41 8.19 -5.82
N TYR A 15 6.62 7.63 -5.80
CA TYR A 15 6.94 6.30 -6.32
C TYR A 15 7.47 5.41 -5.20
N VAL A 16 7.11 4.12 -5.23
CA VAL A 16 7.62 3.13 -4.29
C VAL A 16 8.84 2.44 -4.91
N PRO A 17 10.04 2.50 -4.30
CA PRO A 17 11.22 1.87 -4.87
C PRO A 17 11.15 0.34 -4.76
N PHE A 18 11.25 -0.35 -5.89
CA PHE A 18 11.36 -1.82 -5.93
C PHE A 18 12.81 -2.23 -5.68
N ARG A 19 13.10 -2.75 -4.48
CA ARG A 19 14.47 -3.18 -4.10
C ARG A 19 14.76 -4.66 -4.37
N HIS A 20 13.81 -5.56 -4.14
CA HIS A 20 14.02 -7.01 -4.24
C HIS A 20 13.34 -7.65 -5.46
N TYR A 21 12.08 -7.29 -5.75
CA TYR A 21 11.33 -7.80 -6.90
C TYR A 21 11.41 -6.81 -8.08
N ASN A 22 12.55 -6.76 -8.77
CA ASN A 22 12.84 -5.78 -9.82
C ASN A 22 13.05 -6.38 -11.23
N GLY A 23 12.65 -7.63 -11.47
CA GLY A 23 12.76 -8.26 -12.79
C GLY A 23 11.83 -7.63 -13.82
N GLY A 24 12.37 -6.83 -14.75
CA GLY A 24 11.61 -6.22 -15.84
C GLY A 24 10.80 -4.96 -15.46
N VAL A 25 11.12 -4.32 -14.33
CA VAL A 25 10.49 -3.05 -13.96
C VAL A 25 11.11 -1.88 -14.74
N GLY A 26 10.28 -0.98 -15.26
CA GLY A 26 10.74 0.29 -15.82
C GLY A 26 11.32 1.23 -14.75
N ARG A 27 12.01 2.29 -15.17
CA ARG A 27 12.70 3.24 -14.26
C ARG A 27 11.77 3.96 -13.28
N CYS A 28 10.50 4.14 -13.64
CA CYS A 28 9.50 4.77 -12.77
C CYS A 28 8.13 4.11 -12.98
N VAL A 29 7.90 2.96 -12.34
CA VAL A 29 6.60 2.27 -12.36
C VAL A 29 5.89 2.50 -11.02
N GLN A 30 4.63 2.94 -11.07
CA GLN A 30 3.81 3.14 -9.88
C GLN A 30 3.13 1.84 -9.45
N ALA A 31 3.24 1.50 -8.16
CA ALA A 31 2.63 0.32 -7.56
C ALA A 31 1.17 0.58 -7.09
N LYS A 32 0.28 0.95 -8.02
CA LYS A 32 -1.08 1.44 -7.68
C LYS A 32 -1.97 0.44 -6.94
N ARG A 33 -1.84 -0.86 -7.24
CA ARG A 33 -2.73 -1.89 -6.66
C ARG A 33 -2.37 -2.25 -5.22
N SER A 34 -1.09 -2.16 -4.84
CA SER A 34 -0.62 -2.49 -3.50
C SER A 34 -0.83 -1.36 -2.49
N THR A 35 -0.87 -0.11 -2.95
CA THR A 35 -1.04 1.06 -2.07
C THR A 35 -2.40 1.08 -1.39
N GLU A 36 -3.47 0.71 -2.09
CA GLU A 36 -4.82 0.65 -1.53
C GLU A 36 -4.92 -0.37 -0.39
N LEU A 37 -4.30 -1.54 -0.55
CA LEU A 37 -4.26 -2.57 0.49
C LEU A 37 -3.55 -2.09 1.76
N LEU A 38 -2.43 -1.38 1.60
CA LEU A 38 -1.66 -0.85 2.73
C LEU A 38 -2.42 0.26 3.46
N LEU A 39 -3.12 1.14 2.73
CA LEU A 39 -3.98 2.17 3.31
C LEU A 39 -5.10 1.56 4.16
N ASN A 40 -5.69 0.45 3.71
CA ASN A 40 -6.72 -0.25 4.47
C ASN A 40 -6.17 -0.82 5.80
N VAL A 41 -4.94 -1.35 5.79
CA VAL A 41 -4.28 -1.83 7.02
C VAL A 41 -4.01 -0.67 7.99
N LEU A 42 -3.57 0.49 7.50
CA LEU A 42 -3.30 1.65 8.34
C LEU A 42 -4.57 2.23 8.98
N LYS A 43 -5.67 2.34 8.23
CA LYS A 43 -6.97 2.78 8.76
C LYS A 43 -7.49 1.84 9.86
N ASN A 44 -7.23 0.55 9.71
CA ASN A 44 -7.57 -0.43 10.74
C ASN A 44 -6.70 -0.26 11.99
N ALA A 45 -5.41 0.02 11.83
CA ALA A 45 -4.51 0.31 12.95
C ALA A 45 -4.88 1.60 13.69
N GLU A 46 -5.27 2.65 12.96
CA GLU A 46 -5.78 3.91 13.51
C GLU A 46 -7.03 3.67 14.37
N ARG A 47 -8.01 2.93 13.84
CA ARG A 47 -9.21 2.56 14.61
C ARG A 47 -8.88 1.75 15.86
N ASN A 48 -7.90 0.85 15.80
CA ASN A 48 -7.46 0.10 16.99
C ASN A 48 -6.81 1.01 18.04
N ALA A 49 -6.08 2.04 17.62
CA ALA A 49 -5.50 3.03 18.52
C ALA A 49 -6.59 3.85 19.23
N GLU A 50 -7.59 4.32 18.48
CA GLU A 50 -8.75 5.04 19.02
C GLU A 50 -9.53 4.19 20.04
N LEU A 51 -9.79 2.92 19.71
CA LEU A 51 -10.47 1.98 20.61
C LEU A 51 -9.68 1.74 21.91
N GLN A 52 -8.36 1.74 21.85
CA GLN A 52 -7.49 1.59 23.02
C GLN A 52 -7.17 2.92 23.73
N GLY A 53 -7.73 4.05 23.27
CA GLY A 53 -7.44 5.37 23.83
C GLY A 53 -5.99 5.83 23.63
N ARG A 54 -5.27 5.27 22.65
CA ARG A 54 -3.91 5.68 22.29
C ARG A 54 -3.99 6.78 21.22
N GLY A 55 -3.26 7.88 21.39
CA GLY A 55 -3.22 8.95 20.40
C GLY A 55 -2.58 8.49 19.10
N ALA A 56 -3.38 8.39 18.03
CA ALA A 56 -2.92 7.86 16.73
C ALA A 56 -1.78 8.69 16.11
N GLU A 57 -1.73 10.00 16.39
CA GLU A 57 -0.73 10.90 15.82
C GLU A 57 0.70 10.68 16.34
N PHE A 58 0.86 10.07 17.51
CA PHE A 58 2.17 9.81 18.11
C PHE A 58 2.67 8.38 17.88
N LEU A 59 1.90 7.55 17.17
CA LEU A 59 2.27 6.17 16.93
C LEU A 59 3.26 6.06 15.78
N VAL A 60 4.34 5.32 16.02
CA VAL A 60 5.37 5.00 15.02
C VAL A 60 5.20 3.56 14.56
N ILE A 61 5.37 3.31 13.26
CA ILE A 61 5.38 1.96 12.71
C ILE A 61 6.75 1.35 12.93
N GLU A 62 6.89 0.46 13.91
CA GLU A 62 8.17 -0.20 14.24
C GLU A 62 8.51 -1.33 13.26
N HIS A 63 7.52 -2.13 12.87
CA HIS A 63 7.75 -3.36 12.11
C HIS A 63 6.65 -3.58 11.06
N ILE A 64 7.07 -3.83 9.81
CA ILE A 64 6.21 -4.23 8.70
C ILE A 64 6.77 -5.53 8.12
N GLN A 65 5.94 -6.57 8.10
CA GLN A 65 6.26 -7.83 7.46
C GLN A 65 5.22 -8.16 6.38
N VAL A 66 5.70 -8.66 5.24
CA VAL A 66 4.85 -9.11 4.14
C VAL A 66 5.11 -10.59 3.88
N ASN A 67 4.06 -11.40 4.02
CA ASN A 67 4.11 -12.84 3.79
C ASN A 67 3.35 -13.20 2.50
N LYS A 68 3.83 -14.23 1.78
CA LYS A 68 3.14 -14.74 0.58
C LYS A 68 1.95 -15.60 1.01
N ALA A 69 0.75 -15.23 0.56
CA ALA A 69 -0.43 -16.06 0.72
C ALA A 69 -0.36 -17.31 -0.19
N PRO A 70 -1.07 -18.41 0.16
CA PRO A 70 -1.23 -19.55 -0.71
C PRO A 70 -1.76 -19.15 -2.09
N LYS A 71 -1.15 -19.66 -3.17
CA LYS A 71 -1.56 -19.32 -4.54
C LYS A 71 -2.86 -20.04 -4.88
N MET A 72 -3.85 -19.30 -5.37
CA MET A 72 -5.04 -19.89 -5.98
C MET A 72 -4.67 -20.48 -7.35
N ARG A 73 -5.12 -21.72 -7.63
CA ARG A 73 -4.81 -22.40 -8.89
C ARG A 73 -5.83 -22.02 -9.96
N GLY A 74 -5.34 -21.45 -11.07
CA GLY A 74 -6.11 -21.24 -12.31
C GLY A 74 -5.51 -22.06 -13.45
N ARG A 75 -6.31 -22.36 -14.48
CA ARG A 75 -5.83 -22.98 -15.72
C ARG A 75 -5.54 -21.89 -16.76
N ALA A 76 -4.41 -22.01 -17.46
CA ALA A 76 -4.10 -21.23 -18.64
C ALA A 76 -3.89 -22.20 -19.80
N TYR A 77 -4.67 -22.07 -20.87
CA TYR A 77 -4.48 -22.88 -22.08
C TYR A 77 -3.27 -22.36 -22.84
N ARG A 78 -2.39 -23.28 -23.23
CA ARG A 78 -1.25 -23.00 -24.10
C ARG A 78 -1.47 -23.74 -25.40
N VAL A 79 -1.15 -23.10 -26.51
CA VAL A 79 -1.20 -23.73 -27.84
C VAL A 79 -0.15 -24.83 -27.91
N HIS A 80 -0.49 -25.93 -28.57
CA HIS A 80 0.48 -26.94 -28.98
C HIS A 80 1.29 -26.37 -30.16
N ALA A 81 2.61 -26.49 -30.10
CA ALA A 81 3.51 -26.08 -31.17
C ALA A 81 3.51 -27.11 -32.30
#